data_AF-A0A292YX72-F1
#
_entry.id   AF-A0A292YX72-F1
#
_cell.length_a   1.000
_cell.length_b   1.000
_cell.length_c   1.000
_cell.angle_alpha   90.00
_cell.angle_beta   90.00
_cell.angle_gamma   90.00
#
_symmetry.space_group_name_H-M   'P 1'
#
loop_
_entity.id
_entity.type
_entity.pdbx_description
1 polymer ?
#
loop_
_entity_poly.entity_id
_entity_poly.type
_entity_poly.pdbx_seq_one_letter_code
_entity_poly.pdbx_strand_id
1 'polypeptide(L)' 'MSAPTRAVPFYCPYCGEEDLRPAEQTEKVPHGAWYCADCLRTFTVKMIGIGVPGVSKS' A
#
# COMPACT_ATOMS: atom_id res chain seq x y z
N MET A 1 1.41 20.53 -11.54
CA MET A 1 0.25 19.63 -11.44
C MET A 1 0.49 18.74 -10.23
N SER A 2 -0.24 18.92 -9.13
CA SER A 2 -0.13 18.01 -7.98
C SER A 2 -0.69 16.65 -8.38
N ALA A 3 0.09 15.58 -8.20
CA ALA A 3 -0.41 14.23 -8.37
C ALA A 3 -1.63 14.04 -7.45
N PRO A 4 -2.67 13.29 -7.88
CA PRO A 4 -3.81 13.01 -7.02
C PRO A 4 -3.31 12.31 -5.75
N THR A 5 -3.65 12.86 -4.58
CA THR A 5 -3.31 12.28 -3.29
C THR A 5 -3.91 10.89 -3.21
N ARG A 6 -3.08 9.84 -3.24
CA ARG A 6 -3.53 8.48 -2.91
C ARG A 6 -4.02 8.49 -1.47
N ALA A 7 -5.11 7.77 -1.21
CA ALA A 7 -5.56 7.55 0.15
C ALA A 7 -4.44 6.91 0.99
N VAL A 8 -4.30 7.38 2.22
CA VAL A 8 -3.40 6.81 3.22
C VAL A 8 -4.09 5.57 3.79
N PRO A 9 -3.43 4.39 3.83
CA PRO A 9 -3.94 3.26 4.59
C PRO A 9 -3.94 3.64 6.08
N PHE A 10 -5.03 3.37 6.79
CA PHE A 10 -5.13 3.71 8.21
C PHE A 10 -4.40 2.70 9.11
N TYR A 11 -4.37 1.42 8.73
CA TYR A 11 -3.81 0.34 9.55
C TYR A 11 -2.80 -0.52 8.77
N CYS A 12 -1.72 -0.91 9.43
CA CYS A 12 -0.76 -1.85 8.89
C CYS A 12 -1.42 -3.23 8.74
N PRO A 13 -1.42 -3.84 7.53
CA PRO A 13 -2.07 -5.12 7.30
C PRO A 13 -1.39 -6.29 8.02
N TYR A 14 -0.20 -6.07 8.61
CA TYR A 14 0.55 -7.10 9.31
C TYR A 14 0.48 -7.01 10.84
N CYS A 15 0.32 -5.83 11.42
CA CYS A 15 0.32 -5.66 12.89
C CYS A 15 -0.84 -4.84 13.44
N GLY A 16 -1.62 -4.16 12.60
CA GLY A 16 -2.76 -3.35 13.05
C GLY A 16 -2.41 -1.96 13.56
N GLU A 17 -1.13 -1.57 13.60
CA GLU A 17 -0.70 -0.24 14.04
C GLU A 17 -0.87 0.83 12.94
N GLU A 18 -0.87 2.11 13.34
CA GLU A 18 -1.21 3.26 12.49
C GLU A 18 0.00 4.11 12.04
N ASP A 19 1.23 3.90 12.54
CA ASP A 19 2.42 4.64 12.07
C ASP A 19 2.89 4.10 10.71
N LEU A 20 2.14 4.49 9.67
CA LEU A 20 2.37 4.18 8.27
C LEU A 20 2.89 5.39 7.51
N ARG A 21 3.96 5.18 6.73
CA ARG A 21 4.60 6.24 5.94
C ARG A 21 4.78 5.78 4.50
N PRO A 22 4.63 6.67 3.50
CA PRO A 22 5.02 6.35 2.13
C PRO A 22 6.50 5.96 2.11
N ALA A 23 6.83 4.83 1.52
CA ALA A 23 8.21 4.42 1.36
C ALA A 23 8.80 5.10 0.12
N GLU A 24 10.02 5.65 0.26
CA GLU A 24 10.70 6.28 -0.87
C GLU A 24 10.98 5.27 -1.98
N GLN A 25 10.69 5.67 -3.22
CA GLN A 25 10.89 4.82 -4.38
C GLN A 25 12.39 4.63 -4.63
N THR A 26 12.82 3.38 -4.68
CA THR A 26 14.19 2.97 -5.00
C THR A 26 14.16 1.79 -5.96
N GLU A 27 15.32 1.28 -6.38
CA GLU A 27 15.39 0.05 -7.18
C GLU A 27 14.69 -1.14 -6.49
N LYS A 28 14.70 -1.20 -5.15
CA LYS A 28 14.09 -2.27 -4.36
C LYS A 28 12.69 -1.94 -3.85
N VAL A 29 12.30 -0.66 -3.89
CA VAL A 29 11.05 -0.16 -3.32
C VAL A 29 10.21 0.42 -4.46
N PRO A 30 9.18 -0.30 -4.94
CA PRO A 30 8.39 0.15 -6.06
C PRO A 30 7.45 1.31 -5.67
N HIS A 31 6.94 1.99 -6.69
CA HIS A 31 5.97 3.07 -6.51
C HIS A 31 4.72 2.60 -5.73
N GLY A 32 4.27 3.41 -4.77
CA GLY A 32 3.12 3.08 -3.94
C GLY A 32 3.42 2.13 -2.78
N ALA A 33 4.69 1.96 -2.44
CA ALA A 33 5.12 1.28 -1.24
C ALA A 33 4.87 2.12 0.02
N TRP A 34 4.66 1.41 1.13
CA TRP A 34 4.41 1.93 2.47
C TRP A 34 5.27 1.18 3.47
N TYR A 35 5.77 1.89 4.47
CA TYR A 35 6.57 1.37 5.57
C TYR A 35 5.82 1.57 6.89
N CYS A 36 5.81 0.53 7.73
CA CYS A 36 5.26 0.59 9.09
C CYS A 36 6.40 0.74 10.10
N ALA A 37 6.36 1.79 10.93
CA ALA A 37 7.40 2.05 11.92
C ALA A 37 7.38 1.06 13.09
N ASP A 38 6.21 0.52 13.46
CA ASP A 38 6.07 -0.38 14.61
C ASP A 38 6.59 -1.80 14.35
N CYS A 39 6.37 -2.32 13.13
CA CYS A 39 6.73 -3.70 12.78
C CYS A 39 7.77 -3.82 11.66
N LEU A 40 8.30 -2.69 11.18
CA LEU A 40 9.42 -2.56 10.23
C LEU A 40 9.18 -3.18 8.85
N ARG A 41 7.92 -3.45 8.49
CA ARG A 41 7.57 -4.08 7.21
C ARG A 41 7.25 -3.04 6.16
N THR A 42 7.75 -3.29 4.95
CA THR A 42 7.43 -2.51 3.75
C THR A 42 6.51 -3.33 2.84
N PHE A 43 5.43 -2.72 2.37
CA PHE A 43 4.43 -3.36 1.50
C PHE A 43 3.94 -2.40 0.43
N THR A 44 3.24 -2.89 -0.59
CA THR A 44 2.73 -2.06 -1.69
C THR A 44 1.22 -2.00 -1.70
N VAL A 45 0.68 -0.82 -2.02
CA VAL A 45 -0.76 -0.63 -2.22
C VAL A 45 -1.03 -0.34 -3.69
N LYS A 46 -1.90 -1.16 -4.28
CA LYS A 46 -2.29 -1.09 -5.69
C LYS A 46 -3.80 -1.14 -5.83
N MET A 47 -4.38 -0.14 -6.50
CA MET A 47 -5.77 -0.19 -6.95
C MET A 47 -5.86 -1.17 -8.13
N ILE A 48 -6.78 -2.13 -8.04
CA ILE A 48 -7.01 -3.14 -9.08
C ILE A 48 -8.20 -2.74 -9.97
N GLY A 49 -9.29 -2.23 -9.40
CA GLY A 49 -10.49 -1.78 -10.11
C GLY A 49 -11.64 -1.49 -9.15
N ILE A 50 -12.79 -1.07 -9.69
CA ILE A 50 -14.03 -0.84 -8.93
C ILE A 50 -14.97 -2.01 -9.21
N GLY A 51 -15.45 -2.70 -8.17
CA GLY A 51 -16.47 -3.76 -8.29
C GLY A 51 -15.98 -5.09 -8.87
N VAL A 52 -14.87 -5.67 -8.38
CA VAL A 52 -14.28 -6.89 -8.98
C VAL A 52 -14.69 -8.19 -8.25
N PRO A 53 -15.81 -8.85 -8.64
CA PRO A 53 -15.97 -10.30 -8.54
C PRO A 53 -16.45 -10.92 -9.89
N GLY A 54 -16.07 -12.13 -10.31
CA GLY A 54 -15.05 -13.06 -9.83
C GLY A 54 -14.32 -13.70 -11.01
N VAL A 55 -13.06 -14.10 -10.79
CA VAL A 55 -12.40 -15.01 -11.73
C VAL A 55 -12.83 -16.43 -11.38
N SER A 56 -13.84 -16.95 -12.07
CA SER A 56 -13.96 -18.39 -12.18
C SER A 56 -12.79 -18.89 -13.03
N LYS A 57 -11.81 -19.50 -12.38
CA LYS A 57 -11.04 -20.57 -13.03
C LYS A 57 -10.56 -21.54 -11.97
N SER A 58 -10.96 -22.79 -12.21
CA SER A 58 -10.63 -24.00 -11.45
C SER A 58 -9.14 -24.15 -11.17
#